data_AF-A0A7V9V057-F1
#
_entry.id   AF-A0A7V9V057-F1
#
_cell.length_a   1.000
_cell.length_b   1.000
_cell.length_c   1.000
_cell.angle_alpha   90.00
_cell.angle_beta   90.00
_cell.angle_gamma   90.00
#
_symmetry.space_group_name_H-M   'P 1'
#
loop_
_entity.id
_entity.type
_entity.pdbx_description
1 polymer ?
#
loop_
_entity_poly.entity_id
_entity_poly.type
_entity_poly.pdbx_seq_one_letter_code
_entity_poly.pdbx_strand_id
1 'polypeptide(L)'
;MSARSCPDWPSLMEVDPDLQFKHYFVSEVQLPADVLARVSHVSLTDVEICCDFDHHVYNRTHTDSEIADALRDSHWFDLDDWATSGQGTPNGISPHAA
;
A
#
# COMPACT_ATOMS: atom_id res chain seq x y z
N MET A 1 13.48 -15.10 7.41
CA MET A 1 12.82 -13.79 7.29
C MET A 1 13.07 -13.32 5.87
N SER A 2 12.05 -13.45 5.02
CA SER A 2 12.15 -13.07 3.61
C SER A 2 11.06 -12.04 3.38
N ALA A 3 11.38 -10.76 3.47
CA ALA A 3 10.56 -9.73 2.83
C ALA A 3 10.55 -10.10 1.35
N ARG A 4 9.45 -10.73 0.91
CA ARG A 4 9.30 -11.17 -0.47
C ARG A 4 8.72 -9.98 -1.21
N SER A 5 9.50 -9.43 -2.14
CA SER A 5 8.95 -8.51 -3.13
C SER A 5 7.70 -9.14 -3.75
N CYS A 6 6.66 -8.33 -3.93
CA CYS A 6 5.38 -8.81 -4.46
C CYS A 6 5.64 -9.57 -5.78
N PRO A 7 5.06 -10.77 -6.02
CA PRO A 7 5.29 -11.51 -7.26
C PRO A 7 4.74 -10.76 -8.48
N ASP A 8 3.82 -9.81 -8.25
CA ASP A 8 3.28 -8.88 -9.22
C ASP A 8 4.17 -7.63 -9.45
N TRP A 9 5.34 -7.56 -8.80
CA TRP A 9 6.38 -6.55 -9.03
C TRP A 9 6.59 -6.12 -10.49
N PRO A 10 6.70 -7.03 -11.49
CA PRO A 10 6.86 -6.60 -12.88
C PRO A 10 5.66 -5.79 -13.38
N SER A 11 4.43 -6.16 -13.03
CA SER A 11 3.21 -5.40 -13.36
C SER A 11 3.20 -4.05 -12.63
N LEU A 12 3.65 -4.02 -11.37
CA LEU A 12 3.73 -2.79 -10.56
C LEU A 12 4.76 -1.81 -11.12
N MET A 13 5.89 -2.30 -11.63
CA MET A 13 6.90 -1.50 -12.34
C MET A 13 6.36 -0.84 -13.63
N GLU A 14 5.34 -1.44 -14.28
CA GLU A 14 4.67 -0.84 -15.43
C GLU A 14 3.72 0.29 -15.02
N VAL A 15 3.18 0.22 -13.79
CA VAL A 15 2.36 1.29 -13.21
C VAL A 15 3.25 2.44 -12.74
N ASP A 16 4.15 2.16 -11.81
CA ASP A 16 5.07 3.15 -11.26
C ASP A 16 6.34 2.46 -10.75
N PRO A 17 7.51 2.74 -11.36
CA PRO A 17 8.76 2.10 -10.99
C PRO A 17 9.34 2.58 -9.65
N ASP A 18 8.79 3.64 -9.06
CA ASP A 18 9.22 4.16 -7.76
C ASP A 18 8.59 3.35 -6.60
N LEU A 19 7.45 2.70 -6.84
CA LEU A 19 6.73 1.92 -5.84
C LEU A 19 7.46 0.61 -5.53
N GLN A 20 7.91 0.46 -4.28
CA GLN A 20 8.59 -0.74 -3.77
C GLN A 20 7.66 -1.61 -2.93
N PHE A 21 6.62 -2.15 -3.56
CA PHE A 21 5.73 -3.09 -2.93
C PHE A 21 6.44 -4.34 -2.41
N LYS A 22 6.33 -4.54 -1.10
CA LYS A 22 6.91 -5.66 -0.39
C LYS A 22 5.84 -6.29 0.49
N HIS A 23 5.90 -7.62 0.62
CA HIS A 23 5.08 -8.32 1.58
C HIS A 23 5.73 -8.26 2.95
N TYR A 24 4.96 -7.75 3.89
CA TYR A 24 5.28 -7.69 5.30
C TYR A 24 4.13 -8.30 6.08
N PHE A 25 4.40 -8.74 7.30
CA PHE A 25 3.30 -9.06 8.20
C PHE A 25 2.72 -7.77 8.79
N VAL A 26 1.41 -7.76 9.06
CA VAL A 26 0.73 -6.64 9.73
C VAL A 26 1.32 -6.38 11.13
N SER A 27 1.97 -7.37 11.75
CA SER A 27 2.75 -7.16 12.98
C SER A 27 4.09 -6.44 12.77
N GLU A 28 4.65 -6.48 11.55
CA GLU A 28 5.90 -5.80 11.19
C GLU A 28 5.63 -4.39 10.65
N VAL A 29 4.55 -4.25 9.87
CA VAL A 29 3.99 -2.96 9.49
C VAL A 29 3.32 -2.40 10.72
N GLN A 30 3.98 -1.48 11.43
CA GLN A 30 3.40 -0.75 12.56
C GLN A 30 2.24 0.11 12.07
N LEU A 31 1.10 -0.52 11.79
CA LEU A 31 -0.10 0.13 11.29
C LEU A 31 -0.65 1.07 12.35
N PRO A 32 -1.34 2.14 11.93
CA PRO A 32 -2.01 3.03 12.84
C PRO A 32 -2.96 2.24 13.76
N ALA A 33 -3.01 2.62 15.03
CA ALA A 33 -3.89 1.97 16.00
C ALA A 33 -5.38 2.02 15.59
N ASP A 34 -5.81 3.04 14.84
CA ASP A 34 -7.18 3.14 14.30
C ASP A 34 -7.48 2.03 13.29
N VAL A 35 -6.52 1.73 12.40
CA VAL A 35 -6.63 0.63 11.42
C VAL A 35 -6.70 -0.71 12.16
N LEU A 36 -5.79 -0.94 13.12
CA LEU A 36 -5.78 -2.16 13.93
C LEU A 36 -7.05 -2.31 14.78
N ALA A 37 -7.66 -1.21 15.23
CA ALA A 37 -8.90 -1.24 16.00
C ALA A 37 -10.13 -1.64 15.15
N ARG A 38 -10.09 -1.41 13.84
CA ARG A 38 -11.15 -1.80 12.90
C ARG A 38 -11.03 -3.25 12.44
N VAL A 39 -9.81 -3.76 12.40
CA VAL A 39 -9.53 -5.11 11.94
C VAL A 39 -9.82 -6.10 13.05
N SER A 40 -10.81 -6.96 12.84
CA SER A 40 -11.25 -7.94 13.85
C SER A 40 -10.53 -9.28 13.72
N HIS A 41 -9.48 -9.34 12.89
CA HIS A 41 -8.78 -10.58 12.55
C HIS A 41 -8.04 -11.14 13.77
N VAL A 42 -8.32 -12.41 14.08
CA VAL A 42 -7.75 -13.13 15.24
C VAL A 42 -6.22 -13.23 15.24
N SER A 43 -5.57 -13.05 14.08
CA SER A 43 -4.13 -13.24 13.91
C SER A 43 -3.47 -12.13 13.09
N LEU A 44 -3.53 -10.87 13.55
CA LEU A 44 -2.77 -9.74 12.97
C LEU A 44 -1.26 -10.06 12.78
N THR A 45 -0.73 -11.02 13.52
CA THR A 45 0.66 -11.49 13.39
C THR A 45 0.92 -12.38 12.18
N ASP A 46 -0.11 -13.07 11.67
CA ASP A 46 -0.04 -14.02 10.55
C ASP A 46 -0.58 -13.43 9.24
N VAL A 47 -1.23 -12.26 9.31
CA VAL A 47 -1.76 -11.58 8.12
C VAL A 47 -0.62 -10.90 7.37
N GLU A 48 -0.41 -11.33 6.13
CA GLU A 48 0.48 -10.68 5.17
C GLU A 48 -0.23 -9.49 4.51
N ILE A 49 0.50 -8.40 4.34
CA ILE A 49 0.09 -7.19 3.64
C ILE A 49 1.14 -6.85 2.59
N CYS A 50 0.70 -6.62 1.34
CA CYS A 50 1.57 -6.08 0.29
C CYS A 50 1.38 -4.56 0.24
N CYS A 51 2.36 -3.84 0.74
CA CYS A 51 2.32 -2.39 0.78
C CYS A 51 3.69 -1.76 0.56
N ASP A 52 3.67 -0.50 0.16
CA ASP A 52 4.83 0.38 0.10
C ASP A 52 4.78 1.37 1.27
N PHE A 53 5.83 1.36 2.10
CA PHE A 53 5.93 2.24 3.26
C PHE A 53 6.29 3.68 2.92
N ASP A 54 6.91 3.92 1.76
CA ASP A 54 7.43 5.24 1.40
C ASP A 54 6.29 6.12 0.87
N HIS A 55 5.50 5.55 -0.03
CA HIS A 55 4.34 6.19 -0.66
C HIS A 55 3.02 5.94 0.09
N HIS A 56 3.01 5.07 1.09
CA HIS A 56 1.80 4.62 1.81
C HIS A 56 0.73 4.05 0.84
N VAL A 57 1.17 3.27 -0.15
CA VAL A 57 0.28 2.63 -1.12
C VAL A 57 0.17 1.15 -0.78
N TYR A 58 -1.03 0.58 -0.83
CA TYR A 58 -1.26 -0.85 -0.58
C TYR A 58 -1.94 -1.52 -1.76
N ASN A 59 -1.69 -2.82 -1.93
CA ASN A 59 -2.31 -3.63 -2.97
C ASN A 59 -3.41 -4.50 -2.35
N ARG A 60 -4.68 -4.14 -2.59
CA ARG A 60 -5.87 -4.89 -2.15
C ARG A 60 -5.97 -6.33 -2.67
N THR A 61 -5.23 -6.69 -3.72
CA THR A 61 -5.23 -8.06 -4.27
C THR A 61 -4.46 -9.02 -3.39
N HIS A 62 -3.42 -8.51 -2.73
CA HIS A 62 -2.52 -9.28 -1.85
C HIS A 62 -2.70 -8.93 -0.36
N THR A 63 -3.51 -7.93 -0.06
CA THR A 63 -3.85 -7.51 1.30
C THR A 63 -5.23 -8.05 1.66
N ASP A 64 -5.42 -8.45 2.91
CA ASP A 64 -6.73 -8.90 3.38
C ASP A 64 -7.79 -7.80 3.20
N SER A 65 -9.02 -8.19 2.91
CA SER A 65 -10.12 -7.26 2.61
C SER A 65 -10.48 -6.37 3.81
N GLU A 66 -10.40 -6.87 5.05
CA GLU A 66 -10.64 -6.05 6.24
C GLU A 66 -9.53 -5.00 6.43
N ILE A 67 -8.27 -5.39 6.23
CA ILE A 67 -7.13 -4.48 6.31
C ILE A 67 -7.23 -3.42 5.21
N ALA A 68 -7.53 -3.83 3.98
CA ALA A 68 -7.70 -2.94 2.84
C ALA A 68 -8.84 -1.93 3.05
N ASP A 69 -9.94 -2.33 3.68
CA ASP A 69 -11.05 -1.44 4.02
C ASP A 69 -10.66 -0.45 5.14
N ALA A 70 -9.98 -0.93 6.19
CA ALA A 70 -9.51 -0.09 7.28
C ALA A 70 -8.43 0.92 6.83
N LEU A 71 -7.55 0.51 5.91
CA LEU A 71 -6.54 1.37 5.28
C LEU A 71 -7.16 2.42 4.37
N ARG A 72 -8.25 2.08 3.67
CA ARG A 72 -8.99 3.01 2.79
C ARG A 72 -9.54 4.22 3.53
N ASP A 73 -9.91 4.06 4.79
CA ASP A 73 -10.37 5.16 5.66
C ASP A 73 -9.21 5.96 6.28
N SER A 74 -7.96 5.53 6.04
CA SER A 74 -6.74 6.16 6.53
C SER A 74 -6.00 6.95 5.43
N HIS A 75 -4.80 7.46 5.72
CA HIS A 75 -3.94 8.19 4.77
C HIS A 75 -3.30 7.31 3.68
N TRP A 76 -3.71 6.04 3.58
CA TRP A 76 -3.13 5.08 2.65
C TRP A 76 -3.91 5.08 1.34
N PHE A 77 -3.19 4.89 0.23
CA PHE A 77 -3.79 4.85 -1.11
C PHE A 77 -3.89 3.42 -1.63
N ASP A 78 -5.00 3.11 -2.28
CA ASP A 78 -5.14 1.86 -3.01
C ASP A 78 -4.32 1.92 -4.30
N LEU A 79 -3.66 0.82 -4.65
CA LEU A 79 -2.85 0.73 -5.86
C LEU A 79 -3.64 1.04 -7.14
N ASP A 80 -4.89 0.57 -7.26
CA ASP A 80 -5.71 0.81 -8.46
C ASP A 80 -6.07 2.30 -8.58
N ASP A 81 -6.34 2.94 -7.44
CA ASP A 81 -6.56 4.39 -7.34
C ASP A 81 -5.29 5.18 -7.68
N TRP A 82 -4.13 4.77 -7.18
CA TRP A 82 -2.83 5.38 -7.50
C TRP A 82 -2.51 5.25 -9.00
N ALA A 83 -2.69 4.04 -9.54
CA ALA A 83 -2.46 3.73 -10.96
C ALA A 83 -3.37 4.56 -11.88
N THR A 84 -4.64 4.71 -11.48
CA THR A 84 -5.64 5.46 -12.25
C THR A 84 -5.45 6.96 -12.11
N SER A 85 -5.09 7.43 -10.92
CA SER A 85 -4.91 8.85 -10.63
C SER A 85 -3.57 9.40 -11.13
N GLY A 86 -2.61 8.52 -11.46
CA GLY A 86 -1.34 8.86 -12.11
C GLY A 86 -0.60 9.98 -11.39
N GLN A 87 0.10 9.68 -10.29
CA GLN A 87 0.67 10.66 -9.37
C GLN A 87 -0.33 11.74 -8.95
N GLY A 88 -0.97 11.53 -7.80
CA GLY A 88 -1.41 12.68 -7.00
C GLY A 88 -0.19 13.57 -6.78
N THR A 89 -0.15 14.72 -7.44
CA THR A 89 0.99 15.63 -7.50
C THR A 89 1.72 15.70 -6.16
N PRO A 90 2.94 15.14 -6.02
CA PRO A 90 3.79 15.56 -4.93
C PRO A 90 4.10 17.01 -5.25
N ASN A 91 3.57 17.94 -4.44
CA ASN A 91 3.81 19.37 -4.54
C ASN A 91 5.27 19.65 -4.95
N GLY A 92 5.51 20.03 -6.21
CA GLY A 92 6.88 20.04 -6.72
C GLY A 92 7.12 20.34 -8.20
N ILE A 93 6.14 20.48 -9.10
CA ILE A 93 6.39 21.12 -10.40
C ILE A 93 5.16 21.92 -10.84
N SER A 94 5.29 23.25 -10.76
CA SER A 94 4.39 24.21 -11.40
C SER A 94 4.26 23.94 -12.91
N PRO A 95 3.14 24.32 -13.52
CA PRO A 95 3.04 24.35 -14.97
C PRO A 95 3.99 25.44 -15.48
N HIS A 96 5.15 25.07 -16.03
CA HIS A 96 5.86 26.01 -16.87
C HIS A 96 5.22 25.94 -18.25
N ALA A 97 4.46 26.99 -18.55
CA ALA A 97 4.00 27.35 -19.86
C ALA A 97 5.09 27.20 -20.93
N ALA A 98 4.72 26.62 -22.06
CA ALA A 98 5.08 27.09 -23.41
C ALA A 98 4.17 26.42 -24.44
#